data_AF-A0A0F0GEC6-F1
#
_entry.id   AF-A0A0F0GEC6-F1
#
_cell.length_a   1.000
_cell.length_b   1.000
_cell.length_c   1.000
_cell.angle_alpha   90.00
_cell.angle_beta   90.00
_cell.angle_gamma   90.00
#
_symmetry.space_group_name_H-M   'P 1'
#
loop_
_entity.id
_entity.type
_entity.pdbx_description
1 polymer ?
#
loop_
_entity_poly.entity_id
_entity_poly.type
_entity_poly.pdbx_seq_one_letter_code
_entity_poly.pdbx_strand_id
1 'polypeptide(L)'
;MRAMAAHMLGMAEMSASIREAMRQTKAAEKAGGVMIDALTSLQVSERAGMSATAIAARYAEVAPRAVKGRRRTPWFMRRTKAGAQVMNGREEMWSLGFLTDVIMTRDPWMHRVDISRAVGVPMELTADHDGVIVDDVVREWAARHGQPFTLRLTGPAGGRWGSGGPELEFDAVEFCRALSGRGHAPLQTEVPF
;
A
#
# COMPACT_ATOMS: atom_id res chain seq x y z
N MET A 1 5.14 7.00 -14.12
CA MET A 1 6.15 6.18 -13.42
C MET A 1 7.08 6.96 -12.51
N ARG A 2 7.82 7.98 -13.00
CA ARG A 2 8.71 8.77 -12.13
C ARG A 2 7.99 9.41 -10.94
N ALA A 3 6.76 9.90 -11.15
CA ALA A 3 5.90 10.40 -10.07
C ALA A 3 5.63 9.34 -8.99
N MET A 4 5.38 8.09 -9.38
CA MET A 4 5.20 6.98 -8.44
C MET A 4 6.46 6.75 -7.60
N ALA A 5 7.62 6.65 -8.25
CA ALA A 5 8.90 6.46 -7.55
C ALA A 5 9.22 7.66 -6.63
N ALA A 6 8.88 8.88 -7.05
CA ALA A 6 9.02 10.08 -6.23
C ALA A 6 8.10 10.06 -5.00
N HIS A 7 6.83 9.66 -5.17
CA HIS A 7 5.88 9.45 -4.08
C HIS A 7 6.43 8.41 -3.08
N MET A 8 6.87 7.25 -3.58
CA MET A 8 7.45 6.19 -2.75
C MET A 8 8.65 6.69 -1.94
N LEU A 9 9.54 7.46 -2.57
CA LEU A 9 10.66 8.08 -1.87
C LEU A 9 10.17 9.08 -0.80
N GLY A 10 9.18 9.90 -1.12
CA GLY A 10 8.58 10.82 -0.16
C GLY A 10 8.02 10.13 1.08
N MET A 11 7.28 9.03 0.88
CA MET A 11 6.74 8.19 1.96
C MET A 11 7.84 7.51 2.78
N ALA A 12 8.92 7.06 2.14
CA ALA A 12 10.06 6.47 2.83
C ALA A 12 10.79 7.51 3.70
N GLU A 13 11.00 8.73 3.20
CA GLU A 13 11.61 9.83 3.96
C GLU A 13 10.74 10.30 5.12
N MET A 14 9.41 10.38 4.90
CA MET A 14 8.43 10.64 5.93
C MET A 14 8.54 9.60 7.06
N SER A 15 8.60 8.30 6.71
CA SER A 15 8.68 7.19 7.67
C SER A 15 10.03 7.11 8.39
N ALA A 16 11.09 7.66 7.81
CA ALA A 16 12.45 7.60 8.37
C ALA A 16 12.77 8.72 9.37
N SER A 17 11.93 9.77 9.46
CA SER A 17 12.22 10.97 10.26
C SER A 17 10.95 11.63 10.76
N ILE A 18 10.79 11.69 12.09
CA ILE A 18 9.65 12.39 12.73
C ILE A 18 9.58 13.86 12.30
N ARG A 19 10.74 14.53 12.18
CA ARG A 19 10.80 15.92 11.71
C ARG A 19 10.27 16.05 10.29
N GLU A 20 10.62 15.11 9.42
CA GLU A 20 10.17 15.11 8.03
C GLU A 20 8.68 14.77 7.94
N ALA A 21 8.20 13.81 8.73
CA ALA A 21 6.78 13.51 8.85
C ALA A 21 5.97 14.76 9.23
N MET A 22 6.38 15.46 10.29
CA MET A 22 5.71 16.69 10.71
C MET A 22 5.77 17.80 9.65
N ARG A 23 6.89 17.92 8.92
CA ARG A 23 7.04 18.90 7.84
C ARG A 23 6.08 18.61 6.70
N GLN A 24 6.05 17.37 6.21
CA GLN A 24 5.19 16.97 5.11
C GLN A 24 3.70 17.10 5.48
N THR A 25 3.31 16.66 6.68
CA THR A 25 1.92 16.83 7.16
C THR A 25 1.52 18.30 7.21
N LYS A 26 2.32 19.17 7.83
CA LYS A 26 2.00 20.61 7.90
C LYS A 26 1.94 21.27 6.53
N ALA A 27 2.82 20.88 5.61
CA ALA A 27 2.82 21.41 4.25
C ALA A 27 1.57 20.97 3.47
N ALA A 28 1.16 19.70 3.62
CA ALA A 28 -0.06 19.17 3.03
C ALA A 28 -1.32 19.83 3.62
N GLU A 29 -1.39 19.99 4.95
CA GLU A 29 -2.47 20.72 5.63
C GLU A 29 -2.60 22.15 5.12
N LYS A 30 -1.47 22.85 4.96
CA LYS A 30 -1.45 24.23 4.45
C LYS A 30 -1.89 24.32 2.99
N ALA A 31 -1.61 23.30 2.18
CA ALA A 31 -2.08 23.25 0.79
C ALA A 31 -3.61 23.08 0.70
N GLY A 32 -4.24 22.48 1.73
CA GLY A 32 -5.67 22.25 1.80
C GLY A 32 -6.15 21.12 0.89
N GLY A 33 -7.47 20.89 0.86
CA GLY A 33 -8.07 19.80 0.11
C GLY A 33 -8.02 18.44 0.82
N VAL A 34 -8.11 17.35 0.06
CA VAL A 34 -8.00 16.00 0.59
C VAL A 34 -6.54 15.75 1.02
N MET A 35 -6.32 15.43 2.29
CA MET A 35 -4.98 15.30 2.88
C MET A 35 -4.05 14.37 2.08
N ILE A 36 -4.56 13.22 1.63
CA ILE A 36 -3.78 12.23 0.89
C ILE A 36 -3.33 12.78 -0.46
N ASP A 37 -4.21 13.50 -1.17
CA ASP A 37 -3.89 14.10 -2.47
C ASP A 37 -2.87 15.22 -2.31
N ALA A 38 -3.02 16.06 -1.28
CA ALA A 38 -2.09 17.14 -0.97
C ALA A 38 -0.70 16.60 -0.59
N LEU A 39 -0.64 15.55 0.24
CA LEU A 39 0.59 14.89 0.64
C LEU A 39 1.29 14.24 -0.56
N THR A 40 0.56 13.51 -1.39
CA THR A 40 1.09 12.87 -2.60
C THR A 40 1.63 13.91 -3.57
N SER A 41 0.88 14.99 -3.79
CA SER A 41 1.29 16.11 -4.65
C SER A 41 2.56 16.80 -4.15
N LEU A 42 2.67 17.01 -2.84
CA LEU A 42 3.88 17.54 -2.22
C LEU A 42 5.08 16.63 -2.49
N GLN A 43 4.92 15.33 -2.25
CA GLN A 43 6.01 14.36 -2.39
C GLN A 43 6.51 14.26 -3.84
N VAL A 44 5.59 14.28 -4.80
CA VAL A 44 5.91 14.29 -6.24
C VAL A 44 6.58 15.59 -6.65
N SER A 45 6.04 16.75 -6.25
CA SER A 45 6.53 18.06 -6.68
C SER A 45 7.94 18.37 -6.15
N GLU A 46 8.22 18.09 -4.88
CA GLU A 46 9.54 18.31 -4.28
C GLU A 46 10.65 17.48 -4.94
N ARG A 47 10.29 16.38 -5.59
CA ARG A 47 11.21 15.44 -6.25
C ARG A 47 11.13 15.54 -7.77
N ALA A 48 10.42 16.53 -8.31
CA ALA A 48 10.18 16.67 -9.76
C ALA A 48 11.48 16.81 -10.56
N GLY A 49 12.51 17.44 -9.97
CA GLY A 49 13.82 17.63 -10.58
C GLY A 49 14.80 16.45 -10.44
N MET A 50 14.45 15.39 -9.69
CA MET A 50 15.33 14.24 -9.50
C MET A 50 15.31 13.30 -10.71
N SER A 51 16.48 12.77 -11.08
CA SER A 51 16.56 11.67 -12.04
C SER A 51 16.04 10.36 -11.42
N ALA A 52 15.66 9.40 -12.26
CA ALA A 52 15.24 8.07 -11.78
C ALA A 52 16.33 7.37 -10.96
N THR A 53 17.60 7.51 -11.36
CA THR A 53 18.75 6.96 -10.64
C THR A 53 18.96 7.63 -9.28
N ALA A 54 18.78 8.95 -9.19
CA ALA A 54 18.86 9.68 -7.93
C ALA A 54 17.73 9.27 -6.97
N ILE A 55 16.51 9.10 -7.49
CA ILE A 55 15.37 8.61 -6.69
C ILE A 55 15.67 7.22 -6.14
N ALA A 56 16.13 6.29 -6.99
CA ALA A 56 16.44 4.91 -6.58
C ALA A 56 17.57 4.87 -5.53
N ALA A 57 18.66 5.60 -5.76
CA ALA A 57 19.79 5.65 -4.83
C ALA A 57 19.37 6.22 -3.46
N ARG A 58 18.61 7.31 -3.47
CA ARG A 58 18.10 7.92 -2.24
C ARG A 58 17.11 7.02 -1.50
N TYR A 59 16.24 6.32 -2.24
CA TYR A 59 15.31 5.35 -1.67
C TYR A 59 16.07 4.24 -0.91
N ALA A 60 17.10 3.68 -1.54
CA ALA A 60 17.95 2.66 -0.91
C ALA A 60 18.64 3.16 0.37
N GLU A 61 19.11 4.41 0.37
CA GLU A 61 19.74 5.04 1.53
C GLU A 61 18.76 5.22 2.72
N VAL A 62 17.51 5.57 2.45
CA VAL A 62 16.52 5.88 3.50
C VAL A 62 15.74 4.67 3.99
N ALA A 63 15.58 3.63 3.16
CA ALA A 63 14.75 2.47 3.46
C ALA A 63 15.05 1.79 4.82
N PRO A 64 16.31 1.53 5.22
CA PRO A 64 16.59 0.92 6.52
C PRO A 64 16.07 1.74 7.71
N ARG A 65 16.11 3.08 7.60
CA ARG A 65 15.60 3.99 8.62
C ARG A 65 14.07 4.02 8.62
N ALA A 66 13.45 4.00 7.44
CA ALA A 66 11.99 3.93 7.30
C ALA A 66 11.42 2.67 7.95
N VAL A 67 12.02 1.50 7.65
CA VAL A 67 11.66 0.21 8.25
C VAL A 67 11.83 0.24 9.77
N LYS A 68 12.98 0.75 10.25
CA LYS A 68 13.23 0.89 11.69
C LYS A 68 12.23 1.83 12.36
N GLY A 69 11.84 2.93 11.70
CA GLY A 69 10.84 3.88 12.17
C GLY A 69 9.50 3.20 12.41
N ARG A 70 8.97 2.53 11.38
CA ARG A 70 7.71 1.76 11.47
C ARG A 70 7.73 0.72 12.59
N ARG A 71 8.81 -0.07 12.68
CA ARG A 71 8.95 -1.10 13.73
C ARG A 71 8.97 -0.51 15.14
N ARG A 72 9.53 0.70 15.31
CA ARG A 72 9.69 1.35 16.62
C ARG A 72 8.52 2.22 17.05
N THR A 73 7.48 2.39 16.22
CA THR A 73 6.26 3.09 16.64
C THR A 73 5.73 2.47 17.94
N PRO A 74 5.49 3.23 19.01
CA PRO A 74 4.94 2.69 20.25
C PRO A 74 3.50 2.18 20.10
N TRP A 75 3.11 1.16 20.86
CA TRP A 75 1.77 0.57 20.79
C TRP A 75 0.65 1.56 21.09
N PHE A 76 0.85 2.49 22.04
CA PHE A 76 -0.16 3.50 22.37
C PHE A 76 -0.32 4.53 21.25
N MET A 77 0.76 4.85 20.52
CA MET A 77 0.69 5.68 19.32
C MET A 77 -0.09 4.97 18.22
N ARG A 78 0.09 3.65 18.04
CA ARG A 78 -0.69 2.88 17.04
C ARG A 78 -2.20 2.98 17.25
N ARG A 79 -2.67 3.26 18.47
CA ARG A 79 -4.10 3.39 18.79
C ARG A 79 -4.70 4.76 18.43
N THR A 80 -3.89 5.75 18.06
CA THR A 80 -4.40 7.08 17.73
C THR A 80 -5.13 7.05 16.39
N LYS A 81 -6.21 7.84 16.29
CA LYS A 81 -6.93 8.04 15.02
C LYS A 81 -6.03 8.77 14.03
N ALA A 82 -6.03 8.34 12.78
CA ALA A 82 -5.18 8.88 11.72
C ALA A 82 -5.96 9.42 10.51
N GLY A 83 -7.28 9.58 10.65
CA GLY A 83 -8.16 10.13 9.62
C GLY A 83 -9.30 9.18 9.27
N ALA A 84 -10.33 9.74 8.64
CA ALA A 84 -11.45 9.00 8.07
C ALA A 84 -11.18 8.74 6.59
N GLN A 85 -11.53 7.55 6.10
CA GLN A 85 -11.50 7.19 4.69
C GLN A 85 -12.85 6.64 4.26
N VAL A 86 -13.31 6.96 3.06
CA VAL A 86 -14.52 6.34 2.50
C VAL A 86 -14.11 5.07 1.76
N MET A 87 -14.64 3.93 2.17
CA MET A 87 -14.32 2.61 1.63
C MET A 87 -15.61 1.81 1.50
N ASN A 88 -15.87 1.20 0.33
CA ASN A 88 -17.13 0.48 0.06
C ASN A 88 -18.39 1.30 0.45
N GLY A 89 -18.37 2.61 0.18
CA GLY A 89 -19.48 3.53 0.51
C GLY A 89 -19.66 3.85 2.01
N ARG A 90 -18.70 3.48 2.87
CA ARG A 90 -18.76 3.70 4.32
C ARG A 90 -17.55 4.48 4.80
N GLU A 91 -17.76 5.38 5.76
CA GLU A 91 -16.67 6.07 6.43
C GLU A 91 -16.00 5.14 7.45
N GLU A 92 -14.68 4.96 7.31
CA GLU A 92 -13.82 4.15 8.16
C GLU A 92 -12.81 5.04 8.87
N MET A 93 -12.85 5.06 10.20
CA MET A 93 -11.82 5.73 11.01
C MET A 93 -10.61 4.83 11.15
N TRP A 94 -9.52 5.15 10.48
CA TRP A 94 -8.29 4.38 10.55
C TRP A 94 -7.44 4.78 11.75
N SER A 95 -6.71 3.81 12.28
CA SER A 95 -5.71 4.03 13.32
C SER A 95 -4.32 4.22 12.70
N LEU A 96 -3.41 4.85 13.45
CA LEU A 96 -2.01 4.93 13.03
C LEU A 96 -1.37 3.53 12.88
N GLY A 97 -1.81 2.56 13.69
CA GLY A 97 -1.40 1.16 13.58
C GLY A 97 -1.84 0.54 12.26
N PHE A 98 -3.09 0.75 11.87
CA PHE A 98 -3.59 0.27 10.58
C PHE A 98 -2.79 0.87 9.41
N LEU A 99 -2.54 2.18 9.43
CA LEU A 99 -1.68 2.83 8.43
C LEU A 99 -0.26 2.24 8.43
N THR A 100 0.35 2.13 9.61
CA THR A 100 1.75 1.74 9.74
C THR A 100 1.97 0.28 9.43
N ASP A 101 1.07 -0.61 9.84
CA ASP A 101 1.30 -2.06 9.81
C ASP A 101 0.69 -2.69 8.55
N VAL A 102 -0.44 -2.15 8.04
CA VAL A 102 -1.16 -2.67 6.87
C VAL A 102 -0.87 -1.84 5.62
N ILE A 103 -1.30 -0.57 5.60
CA ILE A 103 -1.24 0.29 4.39
C ILE A 103 0.20 0.50 3.93
N MET A 104 1.10 0.89 4.84
CA MET A 104 2.52 1.06 4.55
C MET A 104 3.28 -0.24 4.23
N THR A 105 2.61 -1.40 4.25
CA THR A 105 3.14 -2.66 3.74
C THR A 105 2.57 -2.96 2.35
N ARG A 106 1.25 -2.83 2.19
CA ARG A 106 0.53 -3.14 0.95
C ARG A 106 0.79 -2.13 -0.16
N ASP A 107 0.81 -0.84 0.15
CA ASP A 107 1.03 0.23 -0.83
C ASP A 107 2.41 0.13 -1.52
N PRO A 108 3.55 0.05 -0.79
CA PRO A 108 4.85 -0.15 -1.44
C PRO A 108 4.93 -1.42 -2.28
N TRP A 109 4.27 -2.50 -1.86
CA TRP A 109 4.23 -3.75 -2.61
C TRP A 109 3.43 -3.60 -3.92
N MET A 110 2.24 -2.98 -3.86
CA MET A 110 1.44 -2.69 -5.04
C MET A 110 2.17 -1.73 -6.00
N HIS A 111 2.85 -0.72 -5.47
CA HIS A 111 3.64 0.19 -6.29
C HIS A 111 4.91 -0.44 -6.87
N ARG A 112 5.50 -1.45 -6.20
CA ARG A 112 6.55 -2.30 -6.80
C ARG A 112 6.00 -3.07 -8.00
N VAL A 113 4.78 -3.61 -7.92
CA VAL A 113 4.07 -4.22 -9.07
C VAL A 113 3.88 -3.20 -10.19
N ASP A 114 3.34 -2.01 -9.89
CA ASP A 114 3.10 -0.95 -10.88
C ASP A 114 4.40 -0.55 -11.60
N ILE A 115 5.49 -0.37 -10.85
CA ILE A 115 6.81 -0.03 -11.38
C ILE A 115 7.34 -1.15 -12.27
N SER A 116 7.38 -2.39 -11.76
CA SER A 116 7.83 -3.58 -12.48
C SER A 116 7.18 -3.71 -13.85
N ARG A 117 5.84 -3.62 -13.89
CA ARG A 117 5.07 -3.71 -15.14
C ARG A 117 5.41 -2.59 -16.10
N ALA A 118 5.50 -1.36 -15.62
CA ALA A 118 5.71 -0.21 -16.48
C ALA A 118 7.12 -0.13 -17.08
N VAL A 119 8.12 -0.71 -16.41
CA VAL A 119 9.49 -0.81 -16.95
C VAL A 119 9.78 -2.13 -17.66
N GLY A 120 8.83 -3.08 -17.63
CA GLY A 120 9.00 -4.40 -18.25
C GLY A 120 10.03 -5.30 -17.55
N VAL A 121 10.36 -5.02 -16.28
CA VAL A 121 11.29 -5.84 -15.49
C VAL A 121 10.49 -6.71 -14.54
N PRO A 122 10.54 -8.05 -14.66
CA PRO A 122 9.82 -8.95 -13.78
C PRO A 122 10.19 -8.73 -12.31
N MET A 123 9.17 -8.73 -11.45
CA MET A 123 9.35 -8.72 -10.01
C MET A 123 9.58 -10.14 -9.51
N GLU A 124 10.64 -10.37 -8.73
CA GLU A 124 10.81 -11.61 -7.98
C GLU A 124 9.78 -11.68 -6.85
N LEU A 125 8.97 -12.74 -6.87
CA LEU A 125 7.89 -13.03 -5.95
C LEU A 125 8.15 -14.37 -5.26
N THR A 126 7.88 -14.43 -3.96
CA THR A 126 8.02 -15.64 -3.16
C THR A 126 6.81 -15.85 -2.27
N ALA A 127 6.51 -17.11 -1.96
CA ALA A 127 5.44 -17.45 -1.02
C ALA A 127 5.72 -16.87 0.39
N ASP A 128 6.97 -16.93 0.84
CA ASP A 128 7.37 -16.52 2.20
C ASP A 128 7.27 -15.02 2.44
N HIS A 129 7.46 -14.20 1.41
CA HIS A 129 7.36 -12.75 1.52
C HIS A 129 6.02 -12.23 0.98
N ASP A 130 5.72 -12.50 -0.28
CA ASP A 130 4.60 -11.90 -0.98
C ASP A 130 3.30 -12.66 -0.70
N GLY A 131 3.38 -13.98 -0.47
CA GLY A 131 2.23 -14.79 -0.05
C GLY A 131 1.65 -14.36 1.29
N VAL A 132 2.47 -13.86 2.22
CA VAL A 132 2.00 -13.31 3.51
C VAL A 132 1.18 -12.04 3.30
N ILE A 133 1.58 -11.18 2.37
CA ILE A 133 0.85 -9.95 2.02
C ILE A 133 -0.47 -10.31 1.33
N VAL A 134 -0.45 -11.28 0.41
CA VAL A 134 -1.65 -11.76 -0.28
C VAL A 134 -2.64 -12.42 0.70
N ASP A 135 -2.16 -13.24 1.64
CA ASP A 135 -3.01 -13.85 2.67
C ASP A 135 -3.72 -12.78 3.53
N ASP A 136 -2.99 -11.75 3.94
CA ASP A 136 -3.54 -10.61 4.69
C ASP A 136 -4.63 -9.88 3.88
N VAL A 137 -4.39 -9.61 2.59
CA VAL A 137 -5.39 -9.02 1.67
C VAL A 137 -6.62 -9.92 1.52
N VAL A 138 -6.44 -11.23 1.32
CA VAL A 138 -7.55 -12.18 1.15
C VAL A 138 -8.39 -12.27 2.42
N ARG A 139 -7.78 -12.29 3.60
CA ARG A 139 -8.50 -12.31 4.88
C ARG A 139 -9.32 -11.04 5.09
N GLU A 140 -8.76 -9.88 4.78
CA GLU A 140 -9.49 -8.62 4.89
C GLU A 140 -10.63 -8.54 3.86
N TRP A 141 -10.37 -8.93 2.61
CA TRP A 141 -11.40 -9.05 1.59
C TRP A 141 -12.53 -9.98 2.03
N ALA A 142 -12.20 -11.18 2.53
CA ALA A 142 -13.18 -12.16 3.01
C ALA A 142 -14.07 -11.60 4.13
N ALA A 143 -13.47 -10.91 5.09
CA ALA A 143 -14.19 -10.27 6.20
C ALA A 143 -15.15 -9.17 5.72
N ARG A 144 -14.73 -8.38 4.72
CA ARG A 144 -15.55 -7.32 4.12
C ARG A 144 -16.64 -7.89 3.20
N HIS A 145 -16.32 -8.94 2.45
CA HIS A 145 -17.20 -9.62 1.51
C HIS A 145 -18.35 -10.33 2.23
N GLY A 146 -18.05 -10.99 3.36
CA GLY A 146 -19.06 -11.54 4.27
C GLY A 146 -19.92 -12.69 3.72
N GLN A 147 -19.61 -13.23 2.53
CA GLN A 147 -20.29 -14.38 1.93
C GLN A 147 -19.36 -15.59 1.82
N PRO A 148 -19.89 -16.84 1.75
CA PRO A 148 -19.09 -18.02 1.46
C PRO A 148 -18.45 -17.95 0.07
N PHE A 149 -17.18 -18.36 -0.03
CA PHE A 149 -16.43 -18.42 -1.28
C PHE A 149 -15.44 -19.59 -1.26
N THR A 150 -15.03 -20.04 -2.44
CA THR A 150 -13.86 -20.92 -2.63
C THR A 150 -12.89 -20.21 -3.57
N LEU A 151 -11.76 -19.74 -3.05
CA LEU A 151 -10.78 -18.92 -3.80
C LEU A 151 -9.48 -19.69 -4.04
N ARG A 152 -9.07 -19.78 -5.30
CA ARG A 152 -7.73 -20.23 -5.72
C ARG A 152 -6.98 -19.06 -6.34
N LEU A 153 -5.87 -18.67 -5.73
CA LEU A 153 -4.92 -17.74 -6.34
C LEU A 153 -3.73 -18.51 -6.91
N THR A 154 -3.38 -18.22 -8.14
CA THR A 154 -2.23 -18.81 -8.85
C THR A 154 -1.00 -17.89 -8.73
N GLY A 155 0.16 -18.39 -9.19
CA GLY A 155 1.43 -17.66 -9.13
C GLY A 155 2.22 -17.87 -7.83
N PRO A 156 3.43 -17.29 -7.72
CA PRO A 156 4.34 -17.55 -6.60
C PRO A 156 3.82 -17.10 -5.23
N ALA A 157 2.93 -16.12 -5.20
CA ALA A 157 2.24 -15.63 -3.99
C ALA A 157 0.82 -16.21 -3.83
N GLY A 158 0.49 -17.23 -4.63
CA GLY A 158 -0.83 -17.85 -4.66
C GLY A 158 -1.12 -18.79 -3.49
N GLY A 159 -2.32 -19.34 -3.47
CA GLY A 159 -2.81 -20.19 -2.39
C GLY A 159 -4.28 -20.58 -2.57
N ARG A 160 -4.88 -21.14 -1.52
CA ARG A 160 -6.30 -21.51 -1.47
C ARG A 160 -6.92 -21.03 -0.17
N TRP A 161 -8.11 -20.43 -0.27
CA TRP A 161 -8.87 -19.89 0.86
C TRP A 161 -10.35 -20.17 0.73
N GLY A 162 -11.04 -20.17 1.87
CA GLY A 162 -12.47 -20.39 1.94
C GLY A 162 -12.85 -21.85 1.64
N SER A 163 -14.13 -22.14 1.81
CA SER A 163 -14.73 -23.43 1.50
C SER A 163 -16.23 -23.26 1.36
N GLY A 164 -16.80 -23.77 0.27
CA GLY A 164 -18.22 -23.64 -0.03
C GLY A 164 -18.57 -22.26 -0.60
N GLY A 165 -19.59 -22.20 -1.46
CA GLY A 165 -19.90 -21.01 -2.25
C GLY A 165 -19.23 -21.01 -3.62
N PRO A 166 -19.32 -19.90 -4.38
CA PRO A 166 -18.79 -19.80 -5.74
C PRO A 166 -17.27 -20.03 -5.80
N GLU A 167 -16.83 -20.73 -6.85
CA GLU A 167 -15.41 -20.90 -7.15
C GLU A 167 -14.87 -19.68 -7.89
N LEU A 168 -13.78 -19.12 -7.37
CA LEU A 168 -13.08 -17.97 -7.91
C LEU A 168 -11.62 -18.35 -8.16
N GLU A 169 -11.12 -18.05 -9.36
CA GLU A 169 -9.73 -18.29 -9.72
C GLU A 169 -9.11 -17.07 -10.38
N PHE A 170 -7.95 -16.63 -9.86
CA PHE A 170 -7.19 -15.49 -10.36
C PHE A 170 -5.68 -15.73 -10.22
N ASP A 171 -4.86 -14.90 -10.87
CA ASP A 171 -3.48 -14.68 -10.43
C ASP A 171 -3.47 -13.85 -9.13
N ALA A 172 -2.55 -14.15 -8.21
CA ALA A 172 -2.49 -13.49 -6.90
C ALA A 172 -2.26 -11.98 -7.00
N VAL A 173 -1.42 -11.54 -7.94
CA VAL A 173 -1.12 -10.12 -8.16
C VAL A 173 -2.32 -9.44 -8.82
N GLU A 174 -2.91 -10.06 -9.85
CA GLU A 174 -4.08 -9.50 -10.53
C GLU A 174 -5.31 -9.38 -9.60
N PHE A 175 -5.49 -10.34 -8.69
CA PHE A 175 -6.50 -10.25 -7.63
C PHE A 175 -6.30 -9.00 -6.77
N CYS A 176 -5.10 -8.79 -6.24
CA CYS A 176 -4.79 -7.63 -5.42
C CYS A 176 -4.92 -6.32 -6.22
N ARG A 177 -4.48 -6.31 -7.49
CA ARG A 177 -4.63 -5.15 -8.38
C ARG A 177 -6.10 -4.78 -8.57
N ALA A 178 -6.97 -5.76 -8.82
CA ALA A 178 -8.40 -5.52 -8.99
C ALA A 178 -9.05 -4.94 -7.72
N LEU A 179 -8.75 -5.51 -6.55
CA LEU A 179 -9.24 -4.98 -5.25
C LEU A 179 -8.80 -3.55 -4.96
N SER A 180 -7.66 -3.15 -5.53
CA SER A 180 -7.08 -1.81 -5.41
C SER A 180 -7.56 -0.82 -6.50
N GLY A 181 -8.51 -1.22 -7.36
CA GLY A 181 -9.03 -0.40 -8.46
C GLY A 181 -8.10 -0.29 -9.69
N ARG A 182 -7.04 -1.11 -9.77
CA ARG A 182 -6.01 -1.07 -10.84
C ARG A 182 -6.14 -2.20 -11.88
N GLY A 183 -7.20 -3.01 -11.80
CA GLY A 183 -7.40 -4.19 -12.63
C GLY A 183 -8.89 -4.51 -12.83
N HIS A 184 -9.17 -5.54 -13.60
CA HIS A 184 -10.54 -5.99 -13.89
C HIS A 184 -10.77 -7.35 -13.24
N ALA A 185 -11.60 -7.38 -12.20
CA ALA A 185 -12.18 -8.60 -11.68
C ALA A 185 -13.62 -8.31 -11.27
N PRO A 186 -14.53 -9.29 -11.31
CA PRO A 186 -15.91 -9.12 -10.83
C PRO A 186 -15.99 -9.06 -9.29
N LEU A 187 -15.06 -8.35 -8.66
CA LEU A 187 -14.97 -8.16 -7.21
C LEU A 187 -15.54 -6.77 -6.90
N GLN A 188 -16.67 -6.73 -6.18
CA GLN A 188 -17.35 -5.48 -5.82
C GLN A 188 -16.90 -4.93 -4.46
N THR A 189 -16.09 -5.69 -3.72
CA THR A 189 -15.64 -5.33 -2.38
C THR A 189 -14.20 -4.85 -2.45
N GLU A 190 -13.98 -3.58 -2.18
CA GLU A 190 -12.67 -2.94 -2.12
C GLU A 190 -11.93 -3.32 -0.84
N VAL A 191 -10.61 -3.38 -0.94
CA VAL A 191 -9.69 -3.52 0.19
C VAL A 191 -8.68 -2.38 0.11
N PRO A 192 -8.35 -1.72 1.24
CA PRO A 192 -7.38 -0.64 1.22
C PRO A 192 -5.96 -1.13 0.93
N PHE A 193 -5.30 -0.37 0.06
CA PHE A 193 -3.88 -0.48 -0.28
C PHE A 193 -3.17 0.77 0.17
#